data_AF-A0A8C0DCE8-F1
#
_entry.id   AF-A0A8C0DCE8-F1
#
_cell.length_a   1.000
_cell.length_b   1.000
_cell.length_c   1.000
_cell.angle_alpha   90.00
_cell.angle_beta   90.00
_cell.angle_gamma   90.00
#
_symmetry.space_group_name_H-M   'P 1'
#
loop_
_entity.id
_entity.type
_entity.pdbx_description
1 polymer ?
#
loop_
_entity_poly.entity_id
_entity_poly.type
_entity_poly.pdbx_seq_one_letter_code
_entity_poly.pdbx_strand_id
1 'polypeptide(L)'
;LESGGGLHGNHGDGLEGECSRKPDQKPLKLYGVGDPTAMFSSDSPYLSSRGSVIKWFWDSAEEGYRTYHMDEYDEDKNPSGIINLGTSENKLCFDLLSRRLSQSDMLRLEPSLLQYPDWRGHLFLREEVARFLSFYCRSPAPLKPENVRSPRISHTDGLGC
;
A
#
# COMPACT_ATOMS: atom_id res chain seq x y z
N LEU A 1 -43.25 -22.31 -53.78
CA LEU A 1 -44.53 -21.64 -54.08
C LEU A 1 -45.55 -22.22 -53.14
N GLU A 2 -46.24 -21.37 -52.39
CA GLU A 2 -47.24 -21.63 -51.33
C GLU A 2 -46.77 -22.54 -50.15
N SER A 3 -46.88 -22.18 -48.87
CA SER A 3 -47.83 -21.37 -48.06
C SER A 3 -48.88 -22.23 -47.34
N GLY A 4 -48.99 -22.05 -46.02
CA GLY A 4 -50.00 -22.67 -45.17
C GLY A 4 -49.65 -22.57 -43.68
N GLY A 5 -50.12 -21.51 -43.01
CA GLY A 5 -50.04 -21.36 -41.55
C GLY A 5 -51.41 -21.58 -40.89
N GLY A 6 -51.46 -21.88 -39.58
CA GLY A 6 -52.76 -22.13 -38.91
C GLY A 6 -52.72 -22.58 -37.44
N LEU A 7 -52.51 -21.62 -36.55
CA LEU A 7 -52.76 -21.56 -35.09
C LEU A 7 -53.76 -22.55 -34.42
N HIS A 8 -53.26 -23.35 -33.45
CA HIS A 8 -53.86 -23.67 -32.11
C HIS A 8 -52.90 -24.60 -31.33
N GLY A 9 -52.84 -24.69 -30.00
CA GLY A 9 -53.52 -23.91 -28.96
C GLY A 9 -53.76 -24.70 -27.65
N ASN A 10 -52.89 -24.46 -26.65
CA ASN A 10 -53.16 -24.46 -25.19
C ASN A 10 -53.18 -25.77 -24.32
N HIS A 11 -52.69 -25.61 -23.07
CA HIS A 11 -52.74 -26.50 -21.87
C HIS A 11 -52.03 -27.88 -21.98
N GLY A 12 -51.33 -28.47 -21.00
CA GLY A 12 -50.93 -28.19 -19.60
C GLY A 12 -50.29 -29.49 -19.00
N ASP A 13 -49.73 -29.59 -17.80
CA ASP A 13 -49.32 -28.64 -16.74
C ASP A 13 -48.40 -29.36 -15.70
N GLY A 14 -47.64 -28.63 -14.85
CA GLY A 14 -46.77 -29.16 -13.75
C GLY A 14 -45.41 -29.74 -14.20
N LEU A 15 -44.26 -29.42 -13.56
CA LEU A 15 -44.00 -29.31 -12.13
C LEU A 15 -42.95 -28.22 -11.80
N GLU A 16 -43.08 -27.69 -10.59
CA GLU A 16 -42.34 -26.53 -10.09
C GLU A 16 -40.88 -26.85 -9.74
N GLY A 17 -40.02 -25.84 -9.95
CA GLY A 17 -38.60 -25.89 -9.65
C GLY A 17 -38.07 -24.52 -9.24
N GLU A 18 -38.77 -23.82 -8.35
CA GLU A 18 -38.32 -22.55 -7.79
C GLU A 18 -36.99 -22.72 -7.04
N CYS A 19 -35.88 -22.48 -7.71
CA CYS A 19 -34.61 -22.24 -7.04
C CYS A 19 -34.51 -20.77 -6.62
N SER A 20 -35.42 -20.36 -5.70
CA SER A 20 -35.39 -19.06 -5.04
C SER A 20 -34.22 -18.99 -4.05
N ARG A 21 -33.00 -19.02 -4.59
CA ARG A 21 -31.77 -18.78 -3.85
C ARG A 21 -31.63 -17.29 -3.63
N LYS A 22 -32.23 -16.84 -2.53
CA LYS A 22 -31.96 -15.53 -1.93
C LYS A 22 -30.45 -15.29 -1.94
N PRO A 23 -29.94 -14.15 -2.43
CA PRO A 23 -28.57 -13.77 -2.14
C PRO A 23 -28.51 -13.62 -0.62
N ASP A 24 -27.75 -14.51 0.03
CA ASP A 24 -27.55 -14.47 1.47
C ASP A 24 -26.61 -13.29 1.76
N GLN A 25 -27.21 -12.10 1.76
CA GLN A 25 -26.57 -10.85 2.11
C GLN A 25 -26.25 -10.88 3.60
N LYS A 26 -25.23 -11.65 3.97
CA LYS A 26 -24.30 -11.21 5.02
C LYS A 26 -24.04 -9.74 4.70
N PRO A 27 -24.35 -8.80 5.61
CA PRO A 27 -24.01 -7.43 5.35
C PRO A 27 -22.51 -7.40 5.09
N LEU A 28 -22.10 -6.98 3.88
CA LEU A 28 -20.84 -6.27 3.80
C LEU A 28 -21.03 -5.15 4.82
N LYS A 29 -20.33 -5.25 5.96
CA LYS A 29 -20.01 -4.07 6.74
C LYS A 29 -19.23 -3.22 5.77
N LEU A 30 -19.96 -2.34 5.09
CA LEU A 30 -19.37 -1.26 4.34
C LEU A 30 -18.57 -0.51 5.40
N TYR A 31 -17.25 -0.71 5.39
CA TYR A 31 -16.31 0.14 6.12
C TYR A 31 -16.32 1.49 5.40
N GLY A 32 -17.47 2.14 5.46
CA GLY A 32 -17.69 3.47 4.94
C GLY A 32 -16.73 4.38 5.68
N VAL A 33 -16.00 5.17 4.90
CA VAL A 33 -15.31 6.34 5.42
C VAL A 33 -16.36 7.13 6.20
N GLY A 34 -16.24 7.12 7.54
CA GLY A 34 -17.18 7.79 8.42
C GLY A 34 -17.22 9.28 8.08
N ASP A 35 -18.32 9.94 8.43
CA ASP A 35 -18.43 11.39 8.28
C ASP A 35 -17.16 12.06 8.86
N PRO A 36 -16.33 12.74 8.03
CA PRO A 36 -15.11 13.37 8.49
C PRO A 36 -15.38 14.31 9.69
N THR A 37 -16.54 14.95 9.70
CA THR A 37 -16.97 15.90 10.73
C THR A 37 -17.17 15.23 12.10
N ALA A 38 -17.67 13.99 12.12
CA ALA A 38 -17.98 13.25 13.35
C ALA A 38 -16.75 12.59 14.00
N MET A 39 -15.67 12.38 13.23
CA MET A 39 -14.48 11.65 13.70
C MET A 39 -13.41 12.52 14.37
N PHE A 40 -13.49 13.86 14.28
CA PHE A 40 -12.55 14.75 14.96
C PHE A 40 -12.78 14.93 16.47
N SER A 41 -13.86 14.39 17.04
CA SER A 41 -14.28 14.68 18.43
C SER A 41 -13.57 13.88 19.53
N SER A 42 -12.58 13.03 19.22
CA SER A 42 -11.74 12.38 20.23
C SER A 42 -10.43 13.13 20.45
N ASP A 43 -10.51 14.27 21.16
CA ASP A 43 -9.32 14.96 21.67
C ASP A 43 -8.64 14.11 22.75
N SER A 44 -7.71 13.26 22.32
CA SER A 44 -6.79 12.55 23.21
C SER A 44 -5.96 13.58 23.99
N PRO A 45 -6.01 13.62 25.34
CA PRO A 45 -5.26 14.60 26.13
C PRO A 45 -3.74 14.40 26.04
N TYR A 46 -3.30 13.27 25.47
CA TYR A 46 -1.89 12.91 25.26
C TYR A 46 -1.36 13.28 23.87
N LEU A 47 -2.21 13.74 22.94
CA LEU A 47 -1.81 14.03 21.55
C LEU A 47 -2.17 15.47 21.18
N SER A 48 -1.25 16.15 20.50
CA SER A 48 -1.58 17.36 19.76
C SER A 48 -2.62 17.05 18.67
N SER A 49 -3.40 18.05 18.22
CA SER A 49 -4.39 17.85 17.15
C SER A 49 -3.81 17.22 15.88
N ARG A 50 -2.57 17.59 15.50
CA ARG A 50 -1.83 16.93 14.40
C ARG A 50 -1.54 15.45 14.69
N GLY A 51 -1.18 15.13 15.93
CA GLY A 51 -1.00 13.75 16.39
C GLY A 51 -2.29 12.94 16.35
N SER A 52 -3.43 13.53 16.74
CA SER A 52 -4.76 12.90 16.66
C SER A 52 -5.16 12.58 15.21
N VAL A 53 -4.97 13.53 14.28
CA VAL A 53 -5.24 13.31 12.85
C VAL A 53 -4.36 12.21 12.26
N ILE A 54 -3.06 12.23 12.58
CA ILE A 54 -2.11 11.19 12.14
C ILE A 54 -2.53 9.83 12.70
N LYS A 55 -2.85 9.74 14.00
CA LYS A 55 -3.31 8.50 14.65
C LYS A 55 -4.55 7.94 13.95
N TRP A 56 -5.59 8.76 13.73
CA TRP A 56 -6.82 8.31 13.07
C TRP A 56 -6.56 7.71 11.67
N PHE A 57 -5.69 8.35 10.88
CA PHE A 57 -5.32 7.86 9.56
C PHE A 57 -4.59 6.51 9.63
N TRP A 58 -3.64 6.36 10.57
CA TRP A 58 -2.91 5.10 10.78
C TRP A 58 -3.82 3.99 11.32
N ASP A 59 -4.63 4.26 12.34
CA ASP A 59 -5.58 3.28 12.91
C ASP A 59 -6.52 2.74 11.80
N SER A 60 -6.97 3.61 10.90
CA SER A 60 -7.84 3.24 9.76
C SER A 60 -7.12 2.38 8.72
N ALA A 61 -5.86 2.71 8.41
CA ALA A 61 -5.03 1.93 7.48
C ALA A 61 -4.63 0.56 8.08
N GLU A 62 -4.31 0.53 9.37
CA GLU A 62 -3.96 -0.69 10.12
C GLU A 62 -5.12 -1.67 10.18
N GLU A 63 -6.35 -1.21 10.46
CA GLU A 63 -7.52 -2.08 10.50
C GLU A 63 -7.81 -2.73 9.13
N GLY A 64 -7.67 -1.98 8.04
CA GLY A 64 -7.78 -2.51 6.68
C GLY A 64 -6.68 -3.53 6.37
N TYR A 65 -5.42 -3.22 6.69
CA TYR A 65 -4.26 -4.08 6.49
C TYR A 65 -4.36 -5.39 7.30
N ARG A 66 -4.80 -5.29 8.55
CA ARG A 66 -5.05 -6.42 9.46
C ARG A 66 -6.18 -7.31 8.95
N THR A 67 -7.26 -6.73 8.44
CA THR A 67 -8.38 -7.48 7.87
C THR A 67 -7.94 -8.26 6.63
N TYR A 68 -7.15 -7.64 5.74
CA TYR A 68 -6.52 -8.32 4.60
C TYR A 68 -5.66 -9.52 5.04
N HIS A 69 -4.81 -9.38 6.06
CA HIS A 69 -3.96 -10.49 6.54
C HIS A 69 -4.73 -11.66 7.16
N MET A 70 -5.98 -11.46 7.58
CA MET A 70 -6.82 -12.51 8.14
C MET A 70 -7.62 -13.29 7.08
N ASP A 71 -7.73 -12.76 5.87
CA ASP A 71 -8.48 -13.33 4.75
C ASP A 71 -7.76 -13.01 3.43
N GLU A 72 -6.47 -13.32 3.35
CA GLU A 72 -5.64 -13.00 2.17
C GLU A 72 -6.08 -13.83 0.96
N TYR A 73 -6.17 -13.17 -0.21
CA TYR A 73 -6.37 -13.84 -1.50
C TYR A 73 -5.18 -14.72 -1.86
N ASP A 74 -5.45 -15.98 -2.21
CA ASP A 74 -4.50 -16.95 -2.74
C ASP A 74 -5.21 -17.76 -3.83
N GLU A 75 -4.65 -17.80 -5.04
CA GLU A 75 -5.32 -18.38 -6.23
C GLU A 75 -5.76 -19.84 -6.04
N ASP A 76 -4.96 -20.63 -5.31
CA ASP A 76 -5.23 -22.04 -5.05
C ASP A 76 -5.98 -22.26 -3.72
N LYS A 77 -5.65 -21.49 -2.67
CA LYS A 77 -6.09 -21.75 -1.29
C LYS A 77 -7.28 -20.89 -0.84
N ASN A 78 -7.38 -19.67 -1.35
CA ASN A 78 -8.44 -18.71 -0.99
C ASN A 78 -8.77 -17.76 -2.16
N PRO A 79 -9.36 -18.27 -3.26
CA PRO A 79 -9.70 -17.45 -4.43
C PRO A 79 -10.83 -16.44 -4.18
N SER A 80 -11.43 -16.46 -2.99
CA SER A 80 -12.45 -15.49 -2.53
C SER A 80 -11.91 -14.46 -1.54
N GLY A 81 -10.61 -14.53 -1.20
CA GLY A 81 -9.99 -13.65 -0.23
C GLY A 81 -9.80 -12.21 -0.71
N ILE A 82 -9.34 -11.36 0.19
CA ILE A 82 -9.11 -9.94 0.01
C ILE A 82 -7.81 -9.71 -0.77
N ILE A 83 -7.91 -8.95 -1.87
CA ILE A 83 -6.77 -8.51 -2.68
C ILE A 83 -6.22 -7.19 -2.12
N ASN A 84 -4.95 -7.15 -1.76
CA ASN A 84 -4.30 -5.92 -1.29
C ASN A 84 -4.00 -4.95 -2.45
N LEU A 85 -4.87 -3.95 -2.60
CA LEU A 85 -4.66 -2.77 -3.45
C LEU A 85 -4.35 -1.50 -2.63
N GLY A 86 -4.25 -1.61 -1.31
CA GLY A 86 -4.01 -0.49 -0.39
C GLY A 86 -2.54 -0.17 -0.16
N THR A 87 -1.63 -1.10 -0.45
CA THR A 87 -0.19 -0.92 -0.27
C THR A 87 0.51 -0.54 -1.57
N SER A 88 1.22 0.59 -1.57
CA SER A 88 2.08 1.03 -2.69
C SER A 88 3.43 0.29 -2.70
N GLU A 89 3.39 -1.02 -2.93
CA GLU A 89 4.57 -1.90 -2.99
C GLU A 89 5.02 -2.16 -4.43
N ASN A 90 6.33 -2.23 -4.69
CA ASN A 90 6.89 -2.64 -5.97
C ASN A 90 7.60 -4.00 -5.87
N LYS A 91 6.91 -5.07 -6.29
CA LYS A 91 7.46 -6.43 -6.38
C LYS A 91 8.12 -6.74 -7.74
N LEU A 92 7.98 -5.85 -8.74
CA LEU A 92 8.34 -6.12 -10.14
C LEU A 92 9.85 -6.25 -10.39
N CYS A 93 10.68 -5.62 -9.55
CA CYS A 93 12.14 -5.61 -9.69
C CYS A 93 12.85 -6.57 -8.73
N PHE A 94 12.13 -7.52 -8.13
CA PHE A 94 12.70 -8.42 -7.11
C PHE A 94 13.84 -9.28 -7.65
N ASP A 95 13.72 -9.80 -8.88
CA ASP A 95 14.72 -10.60 -9.57
C ASP A 95 16.05 -9.83 -9.77
N LEU A 96 15.95 -8.58 -10.21
CA LEU A 96 17.10 -7.69 -10.44
C LEU A 96 17.81 -7.36 -9.13
N LEU A 97 17.05 -7.01 -8.08
CA LEU A 97 17.60 -6.68 -6.77
C LEU A 97 18.19 -7.90 -6.07
N SER A 98 17.49 -9.03 -6.06
CA SER A 98 17.98 -10.30 -5.50
C SER A 98 19.29 -10.72 -6.17
N ARG A 99 19.31 -10.73 -7.51
CA ARG A 99 20.53 -11.06 -8.29
C ARG A 99 21.71 -10.14 -7.96
N ARG A 100 21.49 -8.83 -7.76
CA ARG A 100 22.56 -7.89 -7.40
C ARG A 100 23.03 -8.09 -5.96
N LEU A 101 22.11 -8.24 -5.01
CA LEU A 101 22.42 -8.37 -3.58
C LEU A 101 23.12 -9.69 -3.23
N SER A 102 22.91 -10.76 -4.01
CA SER A 102 23.60 -12.04 -3.83
C SER A 102 25.03 -12.09 -4.38
N GLN A 103 25.56 -11.00 -4.95
CA GLN A 103 26.93 -10.97 -5.48
C GLN A 103 27.98 -10.79 -4.36
N SER A 104 29.15 -11.41 -4.52
CA SER A 104 30.19 -11.47 -3.48
C SER A 104 30.80 -10.11 -3.12
N ASP A 105 30.71 -9.11 -4.01
CA ASP A 105 31.14 -7.74 -3.72
C ASP A 105 30.21 -7.02 -2.73
N MET A 106 28.92 -7.41 -2.66
CA MET A 106 27.94 -6.87 -1.71
C MET A 106 28.11 -7.41 -0.29
N LEU A 107 28.86 -8.51 -0.12
CA LEU A 107 29.16 -9.12 1.19
C LEU A 107 30.41 -8.53 1.87
N ARG A 108 31.01 -7.49 1.27
CA ARG A 108 32.21 -6.84 1.79
C ARG A 108 31.85 -5.69 2.74
N LEU A 109 32.19 -5.85 4.01
CA LEU A 109 32.06 -4.81 5.04
C LEU A 109 33.43 -4.24 5.40
N GLU A 110 33.58 -2.94 5.27
CA GLU A 110 34.75 -2.19 5.77
C GLU A 110 34.49 -1.71 7.21
N PRO A 111 35.50 -1.66 8.11
CA PRO A 111 35.30 -1.27 9.52
C PRO A 111 34.72 0.14 9.73
N SER A 112 34.82 1.02 8.74
CA SER A 112 34.21 2.36 8.73
C SER A 112 32.70 2.35 8.51
N LEU A 113 32.13 1.26 7.96
CA LEU A 113 30.68 1.07 7.79
C LEU A 113 30.01 0.53 9.06
N LEU A 114 30.80 0.04 10.02
CA LEU A 114 30.31 -0.40 11.34
C LEU A 114 30.15 0.76 12.33
N GLN A 115 30.58 1.95 11.95
CA GLN A 115 30.49 3.18 12.75
C GLN A 115 29.43 4.10 12.13
N TYR A 116 28.67 4.80 12.97
CA TYR A 116 27.72 5.78 12.49
C TYR A 116 28.45 6.87 11.68
N PRO A 117 27.99 7.19 10.45
CA PRO A 117 28.52 8.31 9.70
C PRO A 117 28.18 9.65 10.38
N ASP A 118 28.67 10.75 9.79
CA ASP A 118 28.17 12.07 10.15
C ASP A 118 26.64 12.18 9.92
N TRP A 119 26.04 13.26 10.42
CA TRP A 119 24.59 13.54 10.27
C TRP A 119 24.13 13.65 8.80
N ARG A 120 25.04 13.67 7.82
CA ARG A 120 24.76 13.72 6.38
C ARG A 120 24.75 12.32 5.76
N GLY A 121 25.35 11.32 6.41
CA GLY A 121 25.55 9.98 5.88
C GLY A 121 26.82 9.86 5.01
N HIS A 122 27.26 8.63 4.80
CA HIS A 122 28.50 8.33 4.07
C HIS A 122 28.54 9.00 2.69
N LEU A 123 29.69 9.58 2.34
CA LEU A 123 29.87 10.34 1.11
C LEU A 123 29.63 9.49 -0.15
N PHE A 124 30.21 8.29 -0.22
CA PHE A 124 30.07 7.40 -1.38
C PHE A 124 28.60 7.12 -1.72
N LEU A 125 27.75 6.88 -0.70
CA LEU A 125 26.34 6.63 -0.90
C LEU A 125 25.62 7.88 -1.43
N ARG A 126 25.99 9.07 -0.94
CA ARG A 126 25.43 10.35 -1.45
C ARG A 126 25.85 10.63 -2.89
N GLU A 127 27.06 10.25 -3.30
CA GLU A 127 27.52 10.33 -4.69
C GLU A 127 26.74 9.40 -5.61
N GLU A 128 26.58 8.12 -5.22
CA GLU A 128 25.78 7.15 -5.97
C GLU A 128 24.31 7.56 -6.10
N VAL A 129 23.68 8.01 -5.00
CA VAL A 129 22.29 8.50 -5.00
C VAL A 129 22.15 9.76 -5.86
N ALA A 130 23.07 10.72 -5.76
CA ALA A 130 23.05 11.92 -6.60
C ALA A 130 23.15 11.57 -8.09
N ARG A 131 24.02 10.62 -8.46
CA ARG A 131 24.17 10.15 -9.85
C ARG A 131 22.94 9.40 -10.33
N PHE A 132 22.39 8.50 -9.51
CA PHE A 132 21.17 7.75 -9.80
C PHE A 132 19.98 8.68 -10.09
N LEU A 133 19.71 9.62 -9.20
CA LEU A 133 18.61 10.58 -9.35
C LEU A 133 18.82 11.53 -10.54
N SER A 134 20.07 11.91 -10.82
CA SER A 134 20.39 12.74 -12.00
C SER A 134 20.10 12.01 -13.31
N PHE A 135 20.50 10.73 -13.40
CA PHE A 135 20.42 9.95 -14.63
C PHE A 135 19.04 9.29 -14.83
N TYR A 136 18.58 8.49 -13.86
CA TYR A 136 17.35 7.69 -14.00
C TYR A 136 16.09 8.52 -13.73
N CYS A 137 16.10 9.37 -12.71
CA CYS A 137 14.97 10.26 -12.39
C CYS A 137 14.98 11.57 -13.20
N ARG A 138 15.96 11.75 -14.10
CA ARG A 138 16.08 12.89 -15.03
C ARG A 138 15.96 14.25 -14.33
N SER A 139 16.70 14.44 -13.22
CA SER A 139 16.78 15.72 -12.53
C SER A 139 17.09 16.87 -13.50
N PRO A 140 16.41 18.04 -13.43
CA PRO A 140 16.64 19.17 -14.35
C PRO A 140 18.08 19.68 -14.40
N ALA A 141 18.85 19.43 -13.34
CA ALA A 141 20.30 19.63 -13.30
C ALA A 141 20.96 18.48 -12.53
N PRO A 142 22.24 18.13 -12.84
CA PRO A 142 22.99 17.14 -12.06
C PRO A 142 23.03 17.51 -10.57
N LEU A 143 22.63 16.57 -9.73
CA LEU A 143 22.60 16.76 -8.28
C LEU A 143 24.02 16.70 -7.70
N LYS A 144 24.28 17.60 -6.75
CA LYS A 144 25.52 17.61 -5.97
C LYS A 144 25.38 16.71 -4.73
N PRO A 145 26.39 15.89 -4.36
CA PRO A 145 26.33 15.01 -3.19
C PRO A 145 26.09 15.73 -1.85
N GLU A 146 26.36 17.04 -1.78
CA GLU A 146 26.10 17.88 -0.61
C GLU A 146 24.60 18.17 -0.40
N ASN A 147 23.81 18.08 -1.46
CA ASN A 147 22.37 18.34 -1.46
C ASN A 147 21.55 17.09 -1.14
N VAL A 148 22.13 15.90 -1.29
CA VAL A 148 21.56 14.65 -0.76
C VAL A 148 21.72 14.69 0.76
N ARG A 149 20.61 14.62 1.49
CA ARG A 149 20.59 14.61 2.96
C ARG A 149 19.57 13.62 3.47
N SER A 150 19.93 12.91 4.54
CA SER A 150 18.95 12.30 5.44
C SER A 150 18.01 13.37 6.02
N PRO A 151 16.77 13.02 6.41
CA PRO A 151 15.87 13.95 7.08
C PRO A 151 16.56 14.61 8.27
N ARG A 152 16.58 15.95 8.29
CA ARG A 152 17.24 16.70 9.35
C ARG A 152 16.38 16.57 10.62
N ILE A 153 16.82 15.73 11.58
CA ILE A 153 16.32 15.84 12.95
C ILE A 153 16.75 17.23 13.43
N SER A 154 15.75 18.09 13.65
CA SER A 154 16.00 19.46 14.09
C SER A 154 16.50 19.43 15.52
N HIS A 155 17.82 19.53 15.70
CA HIS A 155 18.36 20.14 16.91
C HIS A 155 17.77 21.55 16.98
N THR A 156 16.92 21.79 17.97
CA THR A 156 16.70 23.14 18.48
C THR A 156 18.01 23.54 19.13
N ASP A 157 18.77 24.42 18.49
CA ASP A 157 19.91 25.06 19.14
C ASP A 157 19.39 25.76 20.38
N GLY A 158 19.82 25.28 21.55
CA GLY A 158 19.45 25.87 22.83
C GLY A 158 20.02 27.27 22.88
N LEU A 159 19.15 28.28 22.77
CA LEU A 159 19.49 29.66 23.07
C LEU A 159 20.02 29.73 24.50
N GLY A 160 21.31 29.99 24.65
CA GLY A 160 21.90 30.28 25.94
C GLY A 160 21.43 31.64 26.44
N CYS A 161 20.74 31.63 27.59
CA CYS A 161 20.62 32.69 28.58
C CYS A 161 20.56 32.01 29.95
#